data_AF-A0A445DUB0-F1
#
_entry.id   AF-A0A445DUB0-F1
#
_cell.length_a   1.000
_cell.length_b   1.000
_cell.length_c   1.000
_cell.angle_alpha   90.00
_cell.angle_beta   90.00
_cell.angle_gamma   90.00
#
_symmetry.space_group_name_H-M   'P 1'
#
loop_
_entity.id
_entity.type
_entity.pdbx_description
1 polymer ?
#
loop_
_entity_poly.entity_id
_entity_poly.type
_entity_poly.pdbx_seq_one_letter_code
_entity_poly.pdbx_strand_id
1 'polypeptide(L)'
;MEQPSASLLSGILSLLGADYGKFLICEEIWRKISNKDKVYNDYVKEIFHFNEDSRKSIKSTILKSIGKSWRNTRSMLYHDYYDLTKILEQNIEECPPELDK
;
A
#
# COMPACT_ATOMS: atom_id res chain seq x y z
N MET A 1 -24.13 11.99 -9.78
CA MET A 1 -23.12 11.29 -8.95
C MET A 1 -21.78 11.77 -9.46
N GLU A 2 -21.13 12.68 -8.74
CA GLU A 2 -19.84 13.27 -9.13
C GLU A 2 -18.75 12.20 -9.02
N GLN A 3 -18.02 11.95 -10.10
CA GLN A 3 -16.88 11.03 -10.06
C GLN A 3 -15.71 11.72 -9.33
N PRO A 4 -14.90 10.97 -8.57
CA PRO A 4 -13.69 11.51 -7.95
C PRO A 4 -12.76 12.09 -9.02
N SER A 5 -12.23 13.28 -8.78
CA SER A 5 -11.20 13.84 -9.69
C SER A 5 -9.96 12.95 -9.69
N ALA A 6 -9.32 12.80 -10.85
CA ALA A 6 -8.15 11.93 -11.00
C ALA A 6 -7.00 12.30 -10.04
N SER A 7 -6.89 13.58 -9.68
CA SER A 7 -5.92 14.09 -8.70
C SER A 7 -6.21 13.58 -7.28
N LEU A 8 -7.47 13.57 -6.86
CA LEU A 8 -7.88 13.06 -5.54
C LEU A 8 -7.62 11.56 -5.44
N LEU A 9 -8.00 10.81 -6.48
CA LEU A 9 -7.76 9.37 -6.55
C LEU A 9 -6.26 9.07 -6.43
N SER A 10 -5.42 9.73 -7.23
CA SER A 10 -3.97 9.53 -7.15
C SER A 10 -3.42 9.84 -5.76
N GLY A 11 -3.86 10.93 -5.12
CA GLY A 11 -3.41 11.29 -3.77
C GLY A 11 -3.74 10.21 -2.73
N ILE A 12 -4.98 9.71 -2.73
CA ILE A 12 -5.41 8.66 -1.80
C ILE A 12 -4.68 7.35 -2.05
N LEU A 13 -4.49 6.95 -3.32
CA LEU A 13 -3.72 5.74 -3.64
C LEU A 13 -2.25 5.84 -3.22
N SER A 14 -1.66 7.04 -3.34
CA SER A 14 -0.32 7.33 -2.84
C SER A 14 -0.23 7.20 -1.32
N LEU A 15 -1.18 7.80 -0.59
CA LEU A 15 -1.26 7.71 0.88
C LEU A 15 -1.41 6.27 1.34
N LEU A 16 -2.34 5.51 0.75
CA LEU A 16 -2.53 4.10 1.07
C LEU A 16 -1.26 3.28 0.86
N GLY A 17 -0.50 3.52 -0.22
CA GLY A 17 0.75 2.80 -0.44
C GLY A 17 1.89 3.20 0.51
N ALA A 18 1.86 4.41 1.06
CA ALA A 18 2.85 4.88 2.04
C ALA A 18 2.57 4.39 3.47
N ASP A 19 1.40 3.81 3.69
CA ASP A 19 0.94 3.31 4.97
C ASP A 19 1.58 1.96 5.31
N TYR A 20 2.51 1.97 6.26
CA TYR A 20 3.32 0.80 6.61
C TYR A 20 2.68 -0.11 7.67
N GLY A 21 1.63 0.34 8.37
CA GLY A 21 0.79 -0.55 9.17
C GLY A 21 -0.14 -1.38 8.29
N LYS A 22 -0.47 -0.87 7.09
CA LYS A 22 -1.16 -1.63 6.03
C LYS A 22 -0.20 -2.37 5.11
N PHE A 23 1.01 -1.89 4.88
CA PHE A 23 1.98 -2.54 4.00
C PHE A 23 3.37 -2.59 4.63
N LEU A 24 3.69 -3.72 5.27
CA LEU A 24 4.98 -3.93 5.94
C LEU A 24 6.15 -3.52 5.03
N ILE A 25 7.04 -2.68 5.56
CA ILE A 25 8.25 -2.22 4.86
C ILE A 25 9.31 -3.33 4.75
N CYS A 26 9.27 -4.30 5.66
CA CYS A 26 10.21 -5.42 5.69
C CYS A 26 9.97 -6.42 4.56
N GLU A 27 8.75 -6.46 3.99
CA GLU A 27 8.47 -7.22 2.77
C GLU A 27 9.22 -6.63 1.58
N GLU A 28 9.99 -7.44 0.85
CA GLU A 28 10.74 -6.96 -0.31
C GLU A 28 9.93 -6.98 -1.60
N ILE A 29 8.91 -7.84 -1.65
CA ILE A 29 8.22 -8.17 -2.90
C ILE A 29 6.74 -7.84 -2.74
N TRP A 30 6.27 -6.79 -3.44
CA TRP A 30 4.85 -6.39 -3.49
C TRP A 30 3.88 -7.56 -3.76
N ARG A 31 4.31 -8.56 -4.55
CA ARG A 31 3.49 -9.73 -4.86
C ARG A 31 3.21 -10.60 -3.62
N LYS A 32 4.13 -10.63 -2.64
CA LYS A 32 4.03 -11.42 -1.39
C LYS A 32 3.10 -10.78 -0.35
N ILE A 33 2.88 -9.47 -0.45
CA ILE A 33 1.93 -8.76 0.41
C ILE A 33 0.52 -9.35 0.22
N SER A 34 0.02 -10.01 1.25
CA SER A 34 -1.23 -10.80 1.22
C SER A 34 -2.47 -9.95 1.48
N ASN A 35 -2.34 -8.84 2.20
CA ASN A 35 -3.47 -7.99 2.61
C ASN A 35 -3.86 -6.91 1.58
N LYS A 36 -3.18 -6.82 0.43
CA LYS A 36 -3.47 -5.83 -0.63
C LYS A 36 -4.92 -5.86 -1.12
N ASP A 37 -5.51 -7.06 -1.21
CA ASP A 37 -6.89 -7.25 -1.63
C ASP A 37 -7.88 -6.73 -0.57
N LYS A 38 -7.52 -6.88 0.71
CA LYS A 38 -8.29 -6.32 1.83
C LYS A 38 -8.25 -4.80 1.81
N VAL A 39 -7.07 -4.19 1.67
CA VAL A 39 -6.92 -2.72 1.56
C VAL A 39 -7.74 -2.17 0.40
N TYR A 40 -7.74 -2.87 -0.74
CA TYR A 40 -8.57 -2.47 -1.88
C TYR A 40 -10.08 -2.54 -1.58
N ASN A 41 -10.56 -3.63 -0.98
CA ASN A 41 -12.00 -3.75 -0.69
C ASN A 41 -12.45 -2.81 0.44
N ASP A 42 -11.67 -2.69 1.52
CA ASP A 42 -12.09 -1.97 2.73
C ASP A 42 -11.94 -0.44 2.59
N TYR A 43 -10.99 0.04 1.77
CA TYR A 43 -10.74 1.48 1.63
C TYR A 43 -11.05 1.98 0.23
N VAL A 44 -10.53 1.35 -0.81
CA VAL A 44 -10.66 1.88 -2.18
C VAL A 44 -12.11 1.77 -2.68
N LYS A 45 -12.77 0.62 -2.48
CA LYS A 45 -14.17 0.46 -2.89
C LYS A 45 -15.12 1.36 -2.10
N GLU A 46 -14.93 1.43 -0.78
CA GLU A 46 -15.75 2.26 0.12
C GLU A 46 -15.59 3.76 -0.15
N ILE A 47 -14.40 4.24 -0.52
CA ILE A 47 -14.18 5.67 -0.80
C ILE A 47 -14.72 6.07 -2.18
N PHE A 48 -14.52 5.23 -3.20
CA PHE A 48 -14.72 5.64 -4.59
C PHE A 48 -15.97 5.07 -5.26
N HIS A 49 -16.64 4.08 -4.66
CA HIS A 49 -17.92 3.52 -5.11
C HIS A 49 -18.00 3.28 -6.63
N PHE A 50 -17.00 2.62 -7.23
CA PHE A 50 -17.02 2.27 -8.65
C PHE A 50 -17.39 0.80 -8.88
N ASN A 51 -18.03 0.53 -10.01
CA ASN A 51 -18.32 -0.84 -10.44
C ASN A 51 -17.03 -1.55 -10.86
N GLU A 52 -16.86 -2.79 -10.42
CA GLU A 52 -15.78 -3.62 -10.96
C GLU A 52 -16.00 -3.88 -12.45
N ASP A 53 -14.93 -3.75 -13.21
CA ASP A 53 -14.94 -4.18 -14.60
C ASP A 53 -14.84 -5.71 -14.65
N SER A 54 -15.54 -6.32 -15.62
CA SER A 54 -15.56 -7.78 -15.80
C SER A 54 -14.16 -8.40 -16.00
N ARG A 55 -13.17 -7.59 -16.38
CA ARG A 55 -11.78 -8.00 -16.61
C ARG A 55 -10.86 -7.74 -15.40
N LYS A 56 -11.36 -7.19 -14.28
CA LYS A 56 -10.58 -6.79 -13.10
C LYS A 56 -9.40 -5.84 -13.44
N SER A 57 -9.46 -5.15 -14.57
CA SER A 57 -8.41 -4.24 -15.04
C SER A 57 -8.33 -2.98 -14.19
N ILE A 58 -9.45 -2.50 -13.65
CA ILE A 58 -9.51 -1.35 -12.73
C ILE A 58 -8.80 -1.72 -11.43
N LYS A 59 -9.18 -2.85 -10.83
CA LYS A 59 -8.53 -3.39 -9.62
C LYS A 59 -7.03 -3.57 -9.82
N SER A 60 -6.63 -4.19 -10.93
CA SER A 60 -5.22 -4.41 -11.26
C SER A 60 -4.44 -3.09 -11.38
N THR A 61 -5.03 -2.08 -12.02
CA THR A 61 -4.40 -0.77 -12.20
C THR A 61 -4.25 -0.03 -10.87
N ILE A 62 -5.26 -0.07 -10.02
CA ILE A 62 -5.21 0.54 -8.69
C ILE A 62 -4.15 -0.13 -7.82
N LEU A 63 -4.13 -1.46 -7.76
CA LEU A 63 -3.13 -2.21 -6.98
C LEU A 63 -1.70 -1.95 -7.49
N LYS A 64 -1.50 -1.74 -8.79
CA LYS A 64 -0.20 -1.32 -9.35
C LYS A 64 0.20 0.08 -8.87
N SER A 65 -0.76 1.02 -8.81
CA SER A 65 -0.51 2.38 -8.33
C SER A 65 -0.11 2.40 -6.86
N ILE A 66 -0.88 1.71 -6.00
CA ILE A 66 -0.56 1.54 -4.57
C ILE A 66 0.80 0.88 -4.41
N GLY A 67 1.07 -0.21 -5.13
CA GLY A 67 2.34 -0.92 -5.07
C GLY A 67 3.54 -0.08 -5.51
N LYS A 68 3.36 0.86 -6.44
CA LYS A 68 4.40 1.83 -6.82
C LYS A 68 4.69 2.79 -5.66
N SER A 69 3.66 3.32 -5.00
CA SER A 69 3.83 4.21 -3.85
C SER A 69 4.48 3.49 -2.67
N TRP A 70 4.07 2.25 -2.40
CA TRP A 70 4.70 1.38 -1.40
C TRP A 70 6.18 1.15 -1.69
N ARG A 71 6.54 0.82 -2.93
CA ARG A 71 7.94 0.59 -3.29
C ARG A 71 8.80 1.84 -3.08
N ASN A 72 8.28 3.00 -3.45
CA ASN A 72 8.97 4.27 -3.27
C ASN A 72 9.15 4.59 -1.77
N THR A 73 8.07 4.46 -0.99
CA THR A 73 8.10 4.73 0.46
C THR A 73 9.04 3.76 1.17
N ARG A 74 8.91 2.45 0.91
CA ARG A 74 9.84 1.44 1.41
C ARG A 74 11.28 1.80 1.05
N SER A 75 11.57 2.17 -0.20
CA SER A 75 12.94 2.50 -0.60
C SER A 75 13.51 3.71 0.16
N MET A 76 12.68 4.68 0.53
CA MET A 76 13.10 5.81 1.36
C MET A 76 13.38 5.36 2.79
N LEU A 77 12.47 4.57 3.37
CA LEU A 77 12.53 4.16 4.77
C LEU A 77 13.47 2.97 5.02
N TYR A 78 13.88 2.24 3.99
CA TYR A 78 14.72 1.05 4.11
C TYR A 78 16.02 1.35 4.88
N HIS A 79 16.64 2.50 4.62
CA HIS A 79 17.87 2.88 5.32
C HIS A 79 17.65 3.36 6.75
N ASP A 80 16.45 3.86 7.05
CA ASP A 80 16.11 4.41 8.37
C ASP A 80 15.65 3.34 9.36
N TYR A 81 15.02 2.26 8.87
CA TYR A 81 14.35 1.25 9.71
C TYR A 81 14.84 -0.18 9.50
N TYR A 82 15.60 -0.48 8.45
CA TYR A 82 16.05 -1.84 8.18
C TYR A 82 17.51 -2.03 8.58
N ASP A 83 17.72 -2.75 9.68
CA ASP A 83 19.07 -3.12 10.13
C ASP A 83 19.52 -4.38 9.39
N LEU A 84 20.53 -4.21 8.52
CA LEU A 84 21.12 -5.31 7.75
C LEU A 84 21.82 -6.36 8.61
N THR A 85 22.07 -6.09 9.90
CA THR A 85 22.63 -7.05 10.84
C THR A 85 21.57 -7.97 11.46
N LYS A 86 20.29 -7.63 11.32
CA LYS A 86 19.15 -8.41 11.85
C LYS A 86 18.53 -9.30 10.78
N ILE A 87 18.00 -10.45 11.20
CA ILE A 87 17.24 -11.32 10.31
C ILE A 87 15.86 -10.70 9.99
N LEU A 88 15.25 -11.11 8.88
CA LEU A 88 13.98 -10.57 8.41
C LEU A 88 12.88 -10.60 9.48
N GLU A 89 12.77 -11.71 10.24
CA GLU A 89 11.78 -11.84 11.32
C GLU A 89 11.95 -10.78 12.41
N GLN A 90 13.19 -10.49 12.81
CA GLN A 90 13.49 -9.47 13.82
C GLN A 90 13.18 -8.06 13.30
N ASN A 91 13.51 -7.77 12.02
CA ASN A 91 13.14 -6.51 11.40
C ASN A 91 11.61 -6.36 11.28
N ILE A 92 10.85 -7.46 11.11
CA ILE A 92 9.37 -7.43 11.11
C ILE A 92 8.82 -7.17 12.50
N GLU A 93 9.36 -7.83 13.53
CA GLU A 93 8.92 -7.67 14.92
C GLU A 93 9.19 -6.26 15.46
N GLU A 94 10.33 -5.68 15.10
CA GLU A 94 10.71 -4.31 15.46
C GLU A 94 10.20 -3.25 14.47
N CYS A 95 9.51 -3.66 13.40
CA CYS A 95 8.91 -2.73 12.45
C CYS A 95 7.98 -1.79 13.22
N PRO A 96 8.12 -0.47 13.10
CA PRO A 96 7.28 0.45 13.84
C PRO A 96 5.80 0.18 13.49
N PRO A 97 4.94 -0.11 14.49
CA PRO A 97 3.51 -0.08 14.27
C PRO A 97 3.17 1.36 13.89
N GLU A 98 2.34 1.54 12.86
CA GLU A 98 1.84 2.83 12.36
C GLU A 98 2.00 3.99 13.37
N LEU A 99 2.69 5.07 12.97
CA LEU A 99 2.67 6.34 13.70
C LEU A 99 1.21 6.76 13.87
N ASP A 100 0.65 6.56 15.07
CA ASP A 100 -0.49 7.28 15.58
C ASP A 100 -0.19 8.78 15.43
N LYS A 101 -0.89 9.46 14.51
CA LYS A 101 -0.95 10.91 14.46
C LYS A 101 -2.29 11.41 13.96
#